data_AF-A0A497CBH2-F1
#
_entry.id   AF-A0A497CBH2-F1
#
_cell.length_a   1.000
_cell.length_b   1.000
_cell.length_c   1.000
_cell.angle_alpha   90.00
_cell.angle_beta   90.00
_cell.angle_gamma   90.00
#
_symmetry.space_group_name_H-M   'P 1'
#
loop_
_entity.id
_entity.type
_entity.pdbx_description
1 polymer ?
#
loop_
_entity_poly.entity_id
_entity_poly.type
_entity_poly.pdbx_seq_one_letter_code
_entity_poly.pdbx_strand_id
1 'polypeptide(L)'
;MMNIGMLWFDNDNSTTVSAKIERAIKYYQEKYNRAPNVCYLNPKTLNSANHGISQKDHSREKELVLGKIKVQKTPLVLPNHFWIGVDNNGAKSGPA
;
A
#
# COMPACT_ATOMS: atom_id res chain seq x y z
N MET A 1 -14.69 -5.30 -3.14
CA MET A 1 -15.06 -4.30 -2.12
C MET A 1 -14.31 -4.70 -0.86
N MET A 2 -13.61 -3.76 -0.22
CA MET A 2 -12.74 -4.06 0.92
C MET A 2 -13.59 -4.29 2.17
N ASN A 3 -13.51 -5.48 2.76
CA ASN A 3 -14.39 -5.85 3.89
C ASN A 3 -13.83 -5.43 5.24
N ILE A 4 -12.49 -5.38 5.36
CA ILE A 4 -11.78 -4.90 6.54
C ILE A 4 -10.59 -4.08 6.04
N GLY A 5 -10.47 -2.86 6.57
CA GLY A 5 -9.39 -1.94 6.24
C GLY A 5 -8.88 -1.19 7.47
N MET A 6 -7.64 -0.75 7.40
CA MET A 6 -6.97 0.06 8.40
C MET A 6 -6.35 1.27 7.72
N LEU A 7 -6.66 2.45 8.24
CA LEU A 7 -5.93 3.66 7.90
C LEU A 7 -4.66 3.72 8.73
N TRP A 8 -3.52 3.76 8.06
CA TRP A 8 -2.18 3.91 8.64
C TRP A 8 -1.61 5.26 8.24
N PHE A 9 -1.04 5.98 9.19
CA PHE A 9 -0.35 7.25 8.94
C PHE A 9 1.13 7.09 9.26
N ASP A 10 1.99 7.50 8.33
CA ASP A 10 3.44 7.49 8.51
C ASP A 10 4.06 8.72 7.83
N ASN A 11 4.46 9.68 8.65
CA ASN A 11 5.11 10.93 8.22
C ASN A 11 6.64 10.88 8.32
N ASP A 12 7.24 9.69 8.47
CA ASP A 12 8.69 9.53 8.51
C ASP A 12 9.28 9.89 7.14
N ASN A 13 9.87 11.07 7.03
CA ASN A 13 10.45 11.54 5.77
C ASN A 13 11.82 10.91 5.48
N SER A 14 12.37 10.10 6.38
CA SER A 14 13.69 9.47 6.23
C SER A 14 13.62 8.09 5.56
N THR A 15 12.42 7.57 5.31
CA THR A 15 12.22 6.23 4.75
C THR A 15 11.41 6.19 3.46
N THR A 16 11.63 5.12 2.69
CA THR A 16 10.95 4.90 1.41
C THR A 16 9.49 4.54 1.63
N VAL A 17 8.64 4.79 0.63
CA VAL A 17 7.22 4.40 0.69
C VAL A 17 7.06 2.90 0.90
N SER A 18 7.92 2.07 0.29
CA SER A 18 7.90 0.62 0.48
C SER A 18 8.14 0.23 1.94
N ALA A 19 9.13 0.83 2.60
CA ALA A 19 9.41 0.56 4.02
C ALA A 19 8.21 0.96 4.91
N LYS A 20 7.54 2.08 4.60
CA LYS A 20 6.31 2.49 5.31
C LYS A 20 5.18 1.48 5.13
N ILE A 21 4.98 1.00 3.90
CA ILE A 21 3.97 -0.02 3.60
C ILE A 21 4.30 -1.33 4.34
N GLU A 22 5.56 -1.75 4.39
CA GLU A 22 5.98 -2.94 5.13
C GLU A 22 5.69 -2.84 6.63
N ARG A 23 5.99 -1.70 7.27
CA ARG A 23 5.61 -1.44 8.68
C ARG A 23 4.10 -1.56 8.88
N ALA A 24 3.34 -0.97 7.97
CA ALA A 24 1.89 -0.96 8.04
C ALA A 24 1.29 -2.36 7.83
N ILE A 25 1.88 -3.20 6.97
CA ILE A 25 1.54 -4.61 6.80
C ILE A 25 1.81 -5.39 8.08
N LYS A 26 3.00 -5.22 8.67
CA LYS A 26 3.37 -5.90 9.91
C LYS A 26 2.38 -5.58 11.03
N TYR A 27 2.09 -4.29 11.23
CA TYR A 27 1.13 -3.85 12.24
C TYR A 27 -0.29 -4.38 11.96
N TYR A 28 -0.74 -4.39 10.70
CA TYR A 28 -2.03 -4.95 10.32
C TYR A 28 -2.13 -6.44 10.68
N GLN A 29 -1.08 -7.22 10.39
CA GLN A 29 -1.03 -8.65 10.69
C GLN A 29 -1.09 -8.91 12.20
N GLU A 30 -0.32 -8.16 12.99
CA GLU A 30 -0.33 -8.24 14.44
C GLU A 30 -1.71 -7.88 15.02
N LYS A 31 -2.36 -6.84 14.49
CA LYS A 31 -3.65 -6.33 14.99
C LYS A 31 -4.85 -7.20 14.63
N TYR A 32 -4.90 -7.71 13.40
CA TYR A 32 -6.08 -8.41 12.87
C TYR A 32 -5.87 -9.92 12.70
N ASN A 33 -4.66 -10.43 12.98
CA ASN A 33 -4.24 -11.82 12.73
C ASN A 33 -4.58 -12.28 11.29
N ARG A 34 -4.40 -11.38 10.31
CA ARG A 34 -4.72 -11.60 8.89
C ARG A 34 -3.70 -10.91 8.00
N ALA A 35 -3.33 -11.56 6.89
CA ALA A 35 -2.47 -10.94 5.88
C ALA A 35 -3.29 -10.00 4.96
N PRO A 36 -2.92 -8.72 4.82
CA PRO A 36 -3.54 -7.84 3.85
C PRO A 36 -3.11 -8.22 2.43
N ASN A 37 -3.99 -7.96 1.44
CA ASN A 37 -3.72 -8.23 0.02
C ASN A 37 -3.80 -6.97 -0.86
N VAL A 38 -4.26 -5.84 -0.30
CA VAL A 38 -4.29 -4.56 -1.01
C VAL A 38 -3.89 -3.39 -0.09
N CYS A 39 -3.20 -2.41 -0.68
CA CYS A 39 -2.86 -1.14 -0.08
C CYS A 39 -3.21 -0.01 -1.05
N TYR A 40 -3.91 1.02 -0.56
CA TYR A 40 -4.19 2.23 -1.32
C TYR A 40 -3.41 3.40 -0.74
N LEU A 41 -2.81 4.22 -1.62
CA LEU A 41 -2.04 5.40 -1.23
C LEU A 41 -2.34 6.60 -2.12
N ASN A 42 -2.08 7.81 -1.61
CA ASN A 42 -2.18 9.02 -2.41
C ASN A 42 -1.02 9.11 -3.43
N PRO A 43 -1.27 9.41 -4.72
CA PRO A 43 -0.19 9.68 -5.68
C PRO A 43 0.85 10.70 -5.21
N LYS A 44 0.43 11.72 -4.43
CA LYS A 44 1.32 12.75 -3.87
C LYS A 44 2.33 12.18 -2.87
N THR A 45 2.03 11.06 -2.20
CA THR A 45 2.97 10.39 -1.29
C THR A 45 4.23 9.92 -2.02
N LEU A 46 4.15 9.65 -3.32
CA LEU A 46 5.30 9.23 -4.13
C LEU A 46 6.14 10.41 -4.65
N ASN A 47 5.57 11.61 -4.69
CA ASN A 47 6.20 12.79 -5.29
C ASN A 47 6.95 13.64 -4.25
N SER A 48 6.89 13.30 -2.97
CA SER A 48 7.70 13.95 -1.94
C SER A 48 9.16 13.56 -2.11
N ALA A 49 10.04 14.55 -2.21
CA ALA A 49 11.46 14.45 -2.61
C ALA A 49 12.31 13.42 -1.84
N ASN A 50 11.85 12.92 -0.68
CA ASN A 50 12.55 11.96 0.17
C ASN A 50 11.97 10.53 0.11
N HIS A 51 10.93 10.30 -0.69
CA HIS A 51 10.26 9.01 -0.80
C HIS A 51 10.77 8.26 -2.03
N GLY A 52 11.99 7.72 -1.90
CA GLY A 52 12.69 6.96 -2.92
C GLY A 52 11.91 5.75 -3.44
N ILE A 53 10.99 6.00 -4.37
CA ILE A 53 10.70 5.09 -5.46
C ILE A 53 11.43 5.67 -6.66
N SER A 54 12.42 4.94 -7.18
CA SER A 54 13.13 5.35 -8.39
C SER A 54 12.09 5.69 -9.46
N GLN A 55 12.05 6.96 -9.89
CA GLN A 55 11.22 7.48 -10.97
C GLN A 55 11.60 6.91 -12.36
N LYS A 56 12.19 5.71 -12.40
CA LYS A 56 12.63 5.04 -13.63
C LYS A 56 11.52 4.24 -14.32
N ASP A 57 10.32 4.17 -13.74
CA ASP A 57 9.14 3.64 -14.42
C ASP A 57 8.25 4.80 -14.90
N HIS A 58 8.66 5.43 -16.00
CA HIS A 58 7.81 6.30 -16.82
C HIS A 58 6.73 5.49 -17.59
N SER A 59 6.13 4.50 -16.94
CA SER A 59 4.97 3.78 -17.47
C SER A 59 3.74 4.13 -16.64
N ARG A 60 2.82 4.84 -17.31
CA ARG A 60 1.47 5.12 -16.84
C ARG A 60 0.88 3.87 -16.17
N GLU A 61 0.30 4.04 -14.98
CA GLU A 61 -0.65 3.09 -14.39
C GLU A 61 -0.20 1.64 -14.13
N LYS A 62 1.09 1.34 -14.01
CA LYS A 62 1.47 -0.02 -13.58
C LYS A 62 1.27 -0.16 -12.06
N GLU A 63 0.33 -1.02 -11.70
CA GLU A 63 0.10 -1.55 -10.36
C GLU A 63 1.43 -1.93 -9.70
N LEU A 64 1.75 -1.29 -8.58
CA LEU A 64 2.97 -1.60 -7.84
C LEU A 64 2.70 -2.84 -7.00
N VAL A 65 3.54 -3.86 -7.13
CA VAL A 65 3.44 -5.07 -6.31
C VAL A 65 4.60 -5.05 -5.31
N LEU A 66 4.28 -5.02 -4.02
CA LEU A 66 5.26 -5.15 -2.95
C LEU A 66 5.06 -6.54 -2.31
N GLY A 67 5.91 -7.49 -2.66
CA GLY A 67 5.72 -8.88 -2.25
C GLY A 67 4.41 -9.47 -2.79
N LYS A 68 3.45 -9.78 -1.91
CA LYS A 68 2.12 -10.32 -2.27
C LYS A 68 0.98 -9.29 -2.17
N ILE A 69 1.29 -8.02 -1.86
CA ILE A 69 0.27 -6.96 -1.75
C ILE A 69 0.16 -6.16 -3.05
N LYS A 70 -1.08 -5.95 -3.51
CA LYS A 70 -1.41 -5.05 -4.60
C LYS A 70 -1.43 -3.60 -4.09
N VAL A 71 -0.59 -2.73 -4.65
CA VAL A 71 -0.57 -1.31 -4.28
C VAL A 71 -1.24 -0.47 -5.37
N GLN A 72 -2.32 0.21 -4.99
CA GLN A 72 -3.12 1.06 -5.87
C GLN A 72 -3.02 2.52 -5.46
N LYS A 73 -3.00 3.42 -6.45
CA LYS A 73 -2.98 4.86 -6.23
C LYS A 73 -4.41 5.39 -6.25
N THR A 74 -4.78 6.21 -5.27
CA THR A 74 -6.08 6.90 -5.25
C THR A 74 -5.97 8.24 -4.52
N PRO A 75 -6.53 9.34 -5.08
CA PRO A 75 -6.55 10.63 -4.39
C PRO A 75 -7.49 10.65 -3.18
N LEU A 76 -8.32 9.60 -2.99
CA LEU A 76 -9.26 9.49 -1.87
C LEU A 76 -8.57 9.18 -0.53
N VAL A 77 -7.35 8.67 -0.56
CA VAL A 77 -6.51 8.51 0.64
C VAL A 77 -5.69 9.79 0.80
N LEU A 78 -5.55 10.31 2.01
CA LEU A 78 -4.76 11.51 2.27
C LEU A 78 -3.25 11.27 2.03
N PRO A 79 -2.46 12.30 1.68
CA PRO A 79 -1.00 12.18 1.60
C PRO A 79 -0.41 11.61 2.90
N ASN A 80 0.64 10.79 2.79
CA ASN A 80 1.28 10.07 3.90
C ASN A 80 0.36 9.10 4.67
N HIS A 81 -0.85 8.85 4.17
CA HIS A 81 -1.74 7.82 4.67
C HIS A 81 -1.77 6.63 3.71
N PHE A 82 -2.01 5.46 4.29
CA PHE A 82 -2.11 4.18 3.60
C PHE A 82 -3.38 3.48 4.08
N TRP A 83 -4.22 3.06 3.14
CA TRP A 83 -5.39 2.25 3.46
C TRP A 83 -5.11 0.80 3.13
N ILE A 84 -4.94 -0.04 4.15
CA ILE A 84 -4.45 -1.41 4.03
C ILE A 84 -5.50 -2.39 4.51
N GLY A 85 -5.60 -3.54 3.83
CA GLY A 85 -6.51 -4.60 4.27
C GLY A 85 -6.72 -5.68 3.22
N VAL A 86 -7.91 -6.29 3.27
CA VAL A 86 -8.27 -7.42 2.42
C VAL A 86 -9.41 -7.05 1.48
N ASP A 87 -9.13 -7.07 0.18
CA ASP A 87 -10.14 -7.03 -0.88
C ASP A 87 -10.37 -8.44 -1.44
N ASN A 88 -11.57 -8.96 -1.20
CA ASN A 88 -11.97 -10.28 -1.66
C ASN A 88 -12.16 -10.34 -3.18
N ASN A 89 -12.18 -9.19 -3.87
CA ASN A 89 -12.30 -9.11 -5.32
C ASN A 89 -10.95 -9.27 -6.05
N GLY A 90 -9.82 -9.17 -5.33
CA GLY A 90 -8.47 -9.31 -5.87
C GLY A 90 -7.84 -10.69 -5.67
N ALA A 91 -8.42 -11.53 -4.80
CA ALA A 91 -8.00 -12.91 -4.63
C ALA A 91 -8.53 -13.74 -5.81
N LYS A 92 -7.77 -13.79 -6.92
CA LYS A 92 -7.88 -14.97 -7.79
C LYS A 92 -7.51 -16.17 -6.91
N SER A 93 -8.50 -17.01 -6.64
CA SER A 93 -8.34 -18.33 -6.06
C SER A 93 -7.17 -19.05 -6.77
N GLY A 94 -6.06 -19.25 -6.06
CA GLY A 94 -5.07 -20.25 -6.47
C GLY A 94 -5.71 -21.63 -6.38
N PRO A 95 -5.29 -22.60 -7.22
CA PRO A 95 -5.97 -23.88 -7.31
C PRO A 95 -5.88 -24.64 -5.98
N ALA A 96 -6.99 -25.32 -5.68
CA ALA A 96 -7.14 -26.28 -4.59
C ALA A 96 -6.17 -27.46 -4.74
#